data_AF-A0A0R1WS13-F1
#
_entry.id   AF-A0A0R1WS13-F1
#
_cell.length_a   1.000
_cell.length_b   1.000
_cell.length_c   1.000
_cell.angle_alpha   90.00
_cell.angle_beta   90.00
_cell.angle_gamma   90.00
#
_symmetry.space_group_name_H-M   'P 1'
#
loop_
_entity.id
_entity.type
_entity.pdbx_description
1 polymer ?
#
loop_
_entity_poly.entity_id
_entity_poly.type
_entity_poly.pdbx_seq_one_letter_code
_entity_poly.pdbx_strand_id
1 'polypeptide(L)'
;MENKLYRDKLYNQIQEQYGKLVYTYTCHLKEAQIITKRLNRFKWGQIILSGLSTGGIVVIIFGKTRIGSIISGIVSVLLLIINSYLKGLDFGADANSHIQTSNELWKIREEYISLLTDFTSLSESVIIDKRDALLFKTAEIYDAQLQTSYEAYNRAQKALKDDEEQFFTQIELNKMLPKHLRK
;
A
#
# COMPACT_ATOMS: atom_id res chain seq x y z
N MET A 1 21.80 36.71 11.42
CA MET A 1 20.84 36.64 10.30
C MET A 1 21.10 35.42 9.42
N GLU A 2 22.37 35.17 9.07
CA GLU A 2 22.81 34.02 8.26
C GLU A 2 22.52 32.65 8.88
N ASN A 3 22.74 32.48 10.20
CA ASN A 3 22.42 31.25 10.93
C ASN A 3 20.90 30.95 10.93
N LYS A 4 20.05 31.97 11.10
CA LYS A 4 18.58 31.83 11.00
C LYS A 4 18.15 31.36 9.60
N LEU A 5 18.74 31.94 8.54
CA LEU A 5 18.46 31.56 7.17
C LEU A 5 18.86 30.11 6.86
N TYR A 6 20.00 29.64 7.38
CA TYR A 6 20.42 28.25 7.21
C TYR A 6 19.49 27.28 7.94
N ARG A 7 19.10 27.63 9.17
CA ARG A 7 18.16 26.83 9.96
C ARG A 7 16.79 26.69 9.29
N ASP A 8 16.28 27.77 8.68
CA ASP A 8 15.03 27.72 7.91
C ASP A 8 15.17 26.80 6.68
N LYS A 9 16.33 26.80 6.00
CA LYS A 9 16.61 25.87 4.90
C LYS A 9 16.62 24.41 5.36
N LEU A 10 17.21 24.12 6.52
CA LEU A 10 17.19 22.78 7.11
C LEU A 10 15.76 22.31 7.41
N TYR A 11 14.95 23.18 8.00
CA TYR A 11 13.56 22.88 8.30
C TYR A 11 12.77 22.52 7.04
N ASN A 12 12.86 23.36 6.01
CA ASN A 12 12.19 23.14 4.72
C ASN A 12 12.64 21.83 4.06
N GLN A 13 13.93 21.52 4.10
CA GLN A 13 14.46 20.26 3.57
C GLN A 13 13.82 19.05 4.27
N ILE A 14 13.77 19.07 5.61
CA ILE A 14 13.20 17.96 6.40
C ILE A 14 11.69 17.82 6.13
N GLN A 15 10.96 18.93 6.00
CA GLN A 15 9.54 18.92 5.62
C GLN A 15 9.31 18.31 4.24
N GLU A 16 10.14 18.68 3.25
CA GLU A 16 10.03 18.14 1.90
C GLU A 16 10.30 16.63 1.87
N GLN A 17 11.32 16.17 2.60
CA GLN A 17 11.64 14.75 2.70
C GLN A 17 10.54 13.97 3.43
N TYR A 18 9.95 14.52 4.50
CA TYR A 18 8.77 13.96 5.13
C TYR A 18 7.62 13.81 4.12
N GLY A 19 7.32 14.85 3.32
CA GLY A 19 6.26 14.80 2.31
C GLY A 19 6.50 13.72 1.25
N LYS A 20 7.72 13.59 0.74
CA LYS A 20 8.11 12.54 -0.22
C LYS A 20 7.97 11.14 0.39
N LEU A 21 8.34 10.99 1.66
CA LEU A 21 8.22 9.72 2.38
C LEU A 21 6.75 9.32 2.57
N VAL A 22 5.87 10.27 2.95
CA VAL A 22 4.43 10.04 3.07
C VAL A 22 3.84 9.57 1.74
N TYR A 23 4.21 10.21 0.63
CA TYR A 23 3.79 9.78 -0.71
C TYR A 23 4.22 8.34 -1.01
N THR A 24 5.49 8.02 -0.78
CA THR A 24 6.05 6.69 -1.08
C THR A 24 5.38 5.63 -0.22
N TYR A 25 5.29 5.86 1.08
CA TYR A 25 4.53 5.04 2.03
C TYR A 25 3.12 4.73 1.53
N THR A 26 2.35 5.76 1.16
CA THR A 26 0.98 5.58 0.68
C THR A 26 0.93 4.84 -0.66
N CYS A 27 1.87 5.05 -1.57
CA CYS A 27 1.96 4.31 -2.83
C CYS A 27 2.08 2.80 -2.59
N HIS A 28 2.94 2.37 -1.67
CA HIS A 28 3.08 0.95 -1.31
C HIS A 28 1.77 0.37 -0.76
N LEU A 29 1.05 1.09 0.09
CA LEU A 29 -0.29 0.66 0.54
C LEU A 29 -1.27 0.49 -0.62
N LYS A 30 -1.29 1.45 -1.57
CA LYS A 30 -2.21 1.37 -2.72
C LYS A 30 -1.83 0.23 -3.66
N GLU A 31 -0.54 -0.02 -3.88
CA GLU A 31 -0.06 -1.15 -4.69
C GLU A 31 -0.49 -2.49 -4.08
N ALA A 32 -0.26 -2.68 -2.77
CA ALA A 32 -0.72 -3.87 -2.05
C ALA A 32 -2.24 -4.09 -2.18
N GLN A 33 -3.03 -3.02 -2.10
CA GLN A 33 -4.48 -3.08 -2.31
C GLN A 33 -4.86 -3.45 -3.76
N ILE A 34 -4.16 -2.90 -4.77
CA ILE A 34 -4.37 -3.22 -6.18
C ILE A 34 -4.10 -4.71 -6.43
N ILE A 35 -2.94 -5.20 -5.98
CA ILE A 35 -2.51 -6.59 -6.12
C ILE A 35 -3.52 -7.52 -5.43
N THR A 36 -3.87 -7.22 -4.18
CA THR A 36 -4.84 -8.03 -3.41
C THR A 36 -6.21 -8.08 -4.09
N LYS A 37 -6.72 -6.95 -4.60
CA LYS A 37 -7.99 -6.92 -5.35
C LYS A 37 -7.90 -7.72 -6.64
N ARG A 38 -6.78 -7.66 -7.36
CA ARG A 38 -6.56 -8.46 -8.58
C ARG A 38 -6.55 -9.95 -8.27
N LEU A 39 -5.83 -10.38 -7.25
CA LEU A 39 -5.81 -11.78 -6.80
C LEU A 39 -7.22 -12.26 -6.40
N ASN A 40 -7.96 -11.45 -5.64
CA ASN A 40 -9.32 -11.80 -5.22
C ASN A 40 -10.28 -11.95 -6.39
N ARG A 41 -10.15 -11.14 -7.46
CA ARG A 41 -10.95 -11.33 -8.69
C ARG A 41 -10.70 -12.69 -9.34
N PHE A 42 -9.43 -13.12 -9.42
CA PHE A 42 -9.11 -14.45 -9.95
C PHE A 42 -9.66 -15.57 -9.05
N LYS A 43 -9.50 -15.45 -7.72
CA LYS A 43 -10.03 -16.43 -6.76
C LYS A 43 -11.55 -16.59 -6.88
N TRP A 44 -12.29 -15.49 -6.97
CA TRP A 44 -13.73 -15.55 -7.19
C TRP A 44 -14.10 -16.17 -8.54
N GLY A 45 -13.35 -15.85 -9.61
CA GLY A 45 -13.50 -16.51 -10.90
C GLY A 45 -13.29 -18.02 -10.82
N GLN A 46 -12.27 -18.49 -10.10
CA GLN A 46 -12.02 -19.91 -9.87
C GLN A 46 -13.18 -20.57 -9.11
N ILE A 47 -13.71 -19.93 -8.07
CA ILE A 47 -14.85 -20.47 -7.29
C ILE A 47 -16.08 -20.63 -8.19
N ILE A 48 -16.43 -19.60 -8.97
CA ILE A 48 -17.58 -19.62 -9.87
C ILE A 48 -17.42 -20.69 -10.95
N LEU A 49 -16.26 -20.73 -11.63
CA LEU A 49 -15.99 -21.72 -12.66
C LEU A 49 -15.95 -23.14 -12.09
N SER A 50 -15.40 -23.34 -10.89
CA SER A 50 -15.40 -24.64 -10.22
C SER A 50 -16.83 -25.10 -9.89
N GLY A 51 -17.69 -24.20 -9.41
CA GLY A 51 -19.10 -24.48 -9.16
C GLY A 51 -19.85 -24.85 -10.45
N LEU A 52 -19.63 -24.11 -11.53
CA LEU A 52 -20.20 -24.40 -12.85
C LEU A 52 -19.70 -25.74 -13.42
N SER A 53 -18.42 -26.06 -13.23
CA SER A 53 -17.86 -27.34 -13.67
C SER A 53 -18.50 -28.51 -12.94
N THR A 54 -18.57 -28.45 -11.61
CA THR A 54 -19.18 -29.50 -10.78
C THR A 54 -20.68 -29.64 -11.06
N GLY A 55 -21.41 -28.53 -11.16
CA GLY A 55 -22.84 -28.54 -11.51
C GLY A 55 -23.10 -29.07 -12.92
N GLY A 56 -22.26 -28.72 -13.89
CA GLY A 56 -22.33 -29.22 -15.27
C GLY A 56 -22.15 -30.73 -15.34
N ILE A 57 -21.21 -31.29 -14.55
CA ILE A 57 -21.01 -32.75 -14.45
C ILE A 57 -22.25 -33.47 -13.94
N VAL A 58 -22.94 -32.91 -12.94
CA VAL A 58 -24.20 -33.48 -12.43
C VAL A 58 -25.27 -33.53 -13.53
N VAL A 59 -25.43 -32.45 -14.31
CA VAL A 59 -26.40 -32.40 -15.41
C VAL A 59 -26.04 -33.40 -16.53
N ILE A 60 -24.75 -33.63 -16.81
CA ILE A 60 -24.32 -34.62 -17.80
C ILE A 60 -24.70 -36.04 -17.35
N ILE A 61 -24.45 -36.38 -16.08
CA ILE A 61 -24.71 -37.71 -15.53
C ILE A 61 -26.21 -38.02 -15.53
N PHE A 62 -27.06 -37.08 -15.12
CA PHE A 62 -28.51 -37.31 -14.98
C PHE A 62 -29.33 -36.93 -16.22
N GLY A 63 -28.89 -35.98 -17.03
CA GLY A 63 -29.68 -35.37 -18.11
C GLY A 63 -29.30 -35.78 -19.54
N LYS A 64 -28.18 -36.50 -19.75
CA LYS A 64 -27.70 -36.94 -21.08
C LYS A 64 -27.69 -35.83 -22.16
N THR A 65 -27.35 -34.59 -21.80
CA THR A 65 -27.37 -33.47 -22.75
C THR A 65 -25.99 -33.22 -23.37
N ARG A 66 -25.93 -33.20 -24.71
CA ARG A 66 -24.70 -32.85 -25.47
C ARG A 66 -24.23 -31.42 -25.19
N ILE A 67 -25.19 -30.52 -24.92
CA ILE A 67 -24.92 -29.11 -24.56
C ILE A 67 -24.19 -29.00 -23.22
N GLY A 68 -24.61 -29.77 -22.20
CA GLY A 68 -23.94 -29.79 -20.89
C GLY A 68 -22.47 -30.22 -20.98
N SER A 69 -22.16 -31.17 -21.86
CA SER A 69 -20.79 -31.66 -22.09
C SER A 69 -19.89 -30.59 -22.71
N ILE A 70 -20.39 -29.84 -23.70
CA ILE A 70 -19.63 -28.75 -24.35
C ILE A 70 -19.35 -27.63 -23.33
N ILE A 71 -20.37 -27.23 -22.56
CA ILE A 71 -20.22 -26.18 -21.54
C ILE A 71 -19.21 -26.59 -20.46
N SER A 72 -19.31 -27.82 -19.94
CA SER A 72 -18.39 -28.34 -18.93
C SER A 72 -16.94 -28.39 -19.44
N GLY A 73 -16.73 -28.78 -20.71
CA GLY A 73 -15.42 -28.77 -21.35
C GLY A 73 -14.81 -27.37 -21.44
N ILE A 74 -15.60 -26.37 -21.89
CA ILE A 74 -15.14 -24.97 -21.97
C ILE A 74 -14.79 -24.43 -20.58
N VAL A 75 -15.65 -24.66 -19.59
CA VAL A 75 -15.42 -24.20 -18.20
C VAL A 75 -14.14 -24.82 -17.63
N SER A 76 -13.89 -26.11 -17.89
CA SER A 76 -12.69 -26.81 -17.45
C SER A 76 -11.41 -26.24 -18.08
N VAL A 77 -11.44 -25.92 -19.38
CA VAL A 77 -10.30 -25.28 -20.07
C VAL A 77 -10.04 -23.88 -19.51
N LEU A 78 -11.08 -23.07 -19.28
CA LEU A 78 -10.93 -21.75 -18.67
C LEU A 78 -10.34 -21.83 -17.25
N LEU A 79 -10.81 -22.79 -16.45
CA LEU A 79 -10.28 -23.02 -15.10
C LEU A 79 -8.80 -23.44 -15.16
N LEU A 80 -8.43 -24.30 -16.11
CA LEU A 80 -7.04 -24.70 -16.35
C LEU A 80 -6.15 -23.52 -16.74
N ILE A 81 -6.62 -22.63 -17.63
CA ILE A 81 -5.89 -21.42 -18.04
C ILE A 81 -5.64 -20.52 -16.83
N ILE A 82 -6.67 -20.24 -16.02
CA ILE A 82 -6.53 -19.39 -14.83
C ILE A 82 -5.55 -20.01 -13.83
N ASN A 83 -5.70 -21.31 -13.53
CA ASN A 83 -4.78 -22.01 -12.63
C ASN A 83 -3.33 -21.97 -13.13
N SER A 84 -3.12 -22.17 -14.43
CA SER A 84 -1.78 -22.15 -15.04
C SER A 84 -1.16 -20.76 -14.98
N TYR A 85 -1.95 -19.72 -15.26
CA TYR A 85 -1.50 -18.32 -15.17
C TYR A 85 -1.09 -17.94 -13.73
N LEU A 86 -1.87 -18.34 -12.73
CA LEU A 86 -1.57 -18.02 -11.33
C LEU A 86 -0.42 -18.84 -10.74
N LYS A 87 -0.13 -20.03 -11.27
CA LYS A 87 0.88 -20.95 -10.70
C LYS A 87 2.28 -20.34 -10.62
N GLY A 88 2.62 -19.43 -11.52
CA GLY A 88 3.93 -18.77 -11.57
C GLY A 88 3.99 -17.41 -10.88
N LEU A 89 2.89 -16.94 -10.29
CA LEU A 89 2.78 -15.59 -9.73
C LEU A 89 2.48 -15.66 -8.24
N ASP A 90 3.30 -15.00 -7.43
CA ASP A 90 3.04 -14.87 -5.99
C ASP A 90 2.50 -13.49 -5.64
N PHE A 91 1.28 -13.21 -6.09
CA PHE A 91 0.58 -11.97 -5.73
C PHE A 91 0.43 -11.78 -4.21
N GLY A 92 0.45 -12.87 -3.43
CA GLY A 92 0.39 -12.81 -1.98
C GLY A 92 1.69 -12.26 -1.39
N ALA A 93 2.82 -12.82 -1.81
CA ALA A 93 4.15 -12.35 -1.42
C ALA A 93 4.40 -10.92 -1.89
N ASP A 94 4.06 -10.58 -3.13
CA ASP A 94 4.24 -9.22 -3.66
C ASP A 94 3.44 -8.19 -2.85
N ALA A 95 2.15 -8.46 -2.58
CA ALA A 95 1.32 -7.57 -1.75
C ALA A 95 1.89 -7.42 -0.34
N ASN A 96 2.33 -8.52 0.28
CA ASN A 96 2.93 -8.48 1.61
C ASN A 96 4.27 -7.74 1.63
N SER A 97 5.08 -7.84 0.59
CA SER A 97 6.33 -7.09 0.45
C SER A 97 6.06 -5.59 0.42
N HIS A 98 5.07 -5.12 -0.36
CA HIS A 98 4.66 -3.71 -0.33
C HIS A 98 4.14 -3.28 1.05
N ILE A 99 3.33 -4.10 1.74
CA ILE A 99 2.89 -3.81 3.11
C ILE A 99 4.07 -3.69 4.06
N GLN A 100 5.06 -4.58 3.95
CA GLN A 100 6.25 -4.55 4.78
C GLN A 100 7.05 -3.27 4.56
N THR A 101 7.36 -2.92 3.31
CA THR A 101 8.03 -1.66 2.97
C THR A 101 7.26 -0.46 3.54
N SER A 102 5.93 -0.46 3.40
CA SER A 102 5.09 0.57 3.98
C SER A 102 5.23 0.66 5.51
N ASN A 103 5.23 -0.46 6.22
CA ASN A 103 5.38 -0.46 7.68
C ASN A 103 6.76 0.04 8.12
N GLU A 104 7.81 -0.25 7.35
CA GLU A 104 9.17 0.25 7.61
C GLU A 104 9.25 1.77 7.38
N LEU A 105 8.70 2.26 6.26
CA LEU A 105 8.61 3.69 5.97
C LEU A 105 7.76 4.46 6.98
N TRP A 106 6.70 3.83 7.52
CA TRP A 106 5.87 4.43 8.56
C TRP A 106 6.69 4.80 9.80
N LYS A 107 7.60 3.92 10.25
CA LYS A 107 8.44 4.21 11.41
C LYS A 107 9.30 5.45 11.18
N ILE A 108 9.94 5.54 10.01
CA ILE A 108 10.76 6.70 9.62
C ILE A 108 9.91 7.96 9.54
N ARG A 109 8.67 7.85 9.02
CA ARG A 109 7.72 8.97 8.96
C ARG A 109 7.45 9.54 10.35
N GLU A 110 7.17 8.69 11.34
CA GLU A 110 6.94 9.14 12.71
C GLU A 110 8.21 9.79 13.31
N GLU A 111 9.41 9.26 13.01
CA GLU A 111 10.67 9.90 13.42
C GLU A 111 10.86 11.30 12.80
N TYR A 112 10.45 11.50 11.54
CA TYR A 112 10.44 12.83 10.91
C TYR A 112 9.47 13.79 11.62
N ILE A 113 8.27 13.34 12.01
CA ILE A 113 7.31 14.16 12.75
C ILE A 113 7.89 14.57 14.10
N SER A 114 8.52 13.64 14.83
CA SER A 114 9.21 13.96 16.09
C SER A 114 10.31 14.99 15.87
N LEU A 115 11.16 14.80 14.85
CA LEU A 115 12.23 15.76 14.52
C LEU A 115 11.70 17.15 14.18
N LEU A 116 10.62 17.23 13.38
CA LEU A 116 9.97 18.50 13.03
C LEU A 116 9.32 19.17 14.25
N THR A 117 8.78 18.39 15.18
CA THR A 117 8.16 18.87 16.41
C THR A 117 9.19 19.46 17.36
N ASP A 118 10.30 18.76 17.56
CA ASP A 118 11.39 19.19 18.46
C ASP A 118 12.35 20.18 17.79
N PHE A 119 12.13 20.53 16.51
CA PHE A 119 13.10 21.26 15.71
C PHE A 119 13.56 22.58 16.35
N THR A 120 12.68 23.31 17.03
CA THR A 120 13.02 24.61 17.64
C THR A 120 13.87 24.48 18.91
N SER A 121 13.89 23.32 19.56
CA SER A 121 14.63 23.08 20.81
C SER A 121 16.01 22.43 20.59
N LEU A 122 16.28 21.87 19.42
CA LEU A 122 17.52 21.14 19.11
C LEU A 122 18.63 22.05 18.56
N SER A 123 19.90 21.70 18.78
CA SER A 123 21.02 22.37 18.10
C SER A 123 21.09 22.01 16.61
N GLU A 124 21.72 22.85 15.80
CA GLU A 124 21.88 22.59 14.35
C GLU A 124 22.64 21.29 14.07
N SER A 125 23.69 21.00 14.85
CA SER A 125 24.44 19.74 14.72
C SER A 125 23.56 18.51 14.92
N VAL A 126 22.74 18.50 15.97
CA VAL A 126 21.84 17.37 16.29
C VAL A 126 20.76 17.21 15.21
N ILE A 127 20.25 18.32 14.66
CA ILE A 127 19.28 18.30 13.55
C ILE A 127 19.90 17.65 12.31
N ILE A 128 21.12 18.04 11.95
CA ILE A 128 21.86 17.50 10.81
C ILE A 128 22.09 15.99 10.99
N ASP A 129 22.59 15.57 12.14
CA ASP A 129 22.86 14.15 12.43
C ASP A 129 21.57 13.31 12.34
N LYS A 130 20.46 13.80 12.90
CA LYS A 130 19.16 13.12 12.82
C LYS A 130 18.63 13.06 11.40
N ARG A 131 18.70 14.17 10.64
CA ARG A 131 18.30 14.21 9.24
C ARG A 131 19.09 13.19 8.42
N ASP A 132 20.40 13.15 8.57
CA ASP A 132 21.27 12.28 7.78
C ASP A 132 21.05 10.81 8.14
N ALA A 133 20.81 10.50 9.41
CA ALA A 133 20.40 9.16 9.83
C ALA A 133 19.06 8.74 9.21
N LEU A 134 18.06 9.63 9.14
CA LEU A 134 16.78 9.34 8.50
C LEU A 134 16.92 9.13 6.99
N LEU A 135 17.77 9.93 6.32
CA LEU A 135 18.08 9.76 4.90
C LEU A 135 18.73 8.40 4.64
N PHE A 136 19.70 8.00 5.47
CA PHE A 136 20.36 6.71 5.34
C PHE A 136 19.38 5.54 5.51
N LYS A 137 18.58 5.53 6.58
CA LYS A 137 17.52 4.52 6.79
C LYS A 137 16.55 4.45 5.61
N THR A 138 16.17 5.60 5.06
CA THR A 138 15.24 5.65 3.91
C THR A 138 15.89 5.06 2.67
N ALA A 139 17.17 5.34 2.42
CA ALA A 139 17.91 4.82 1.29
C ALA A 139 18.03 3.29 1.33
N GLU A 140 18.28 2.70 2.51
CA GLU A 140 18.33 1.25 2.68
C GLU A 140 17.00 0.58 2.29
N ILE A 141 15.87 1.15 2.70
CA ILE A 141 14.55 0.64 2.30
C ILE A 141 14.34 0.79 0.79
N TYR A 142 14.74 1.93 0.22
CA TYR A 142 14.54 2.19 -1.20
C TYR A 142 15.37 1.29 -2.11
N ASP A 143 16.52 0.81 -1.65
CA ASP A 143 17.35 -0.15 -2.38
C ASP A 143 16.71 -1.55 -2.42
N ALA A 144 16.01 -1.94 -1.35
CA ALA A 144 15.40 -3.26 -1.20
C ALA A 144 13.93 -3.35 -1.69
N GLN A 145 13.26 -2.22 -1.92
CA GLN A 145 11.82 -2.21 -2.21
C GLN A 145 11.45 -2.69 -3.62
N LEU A 146 10.25 -3.26 -3.74
CA LEU A 146 9.60 -3.45 -5.03
C LEU A 146 9.13 -2.11 -5.60
N GLN A 147 9.14 -1.99 -6.93
CA GLN A 147 8.66 -0.80 -7.63
C GLN A 147 7.14 -0.67 -7.52
N THR A 148 6.64 0.55 -7.36
CA THR A 148 5.20 0.84 -7.38
C THR A 148 4.73 1.25 -8.77
N SER A 149 3.46 1.00 -9.07
CA SER A 149 2.87 1.32 -10.37
C SER A 149 2.39 2.76 -10.46
N TYR A 150 2.24 3.25 -11.69
CA TYR A 150 1.58 4.53 -11.97
C TYR A 150 0.14 4.57 -11.41
N GLU A 151 -0.57 3.45 -11.43
CA GLU A 151 -1.92 3.35 -10.85
C GLU A 151 -1.89 3.57 -9.34
N ALA A 152 -0.94 2.96 -8.62
CA ALA A 152 -0.77 3.18 -7.19
C ALA A 152 -0.41 4.64 -6.87
N TYR A 153 0.49 5.24 -7.66
CA TYR A 153 0.86 6.65 -7.48
C TYR A 153 -0.35 7.59 -7.63
N ASN A 154 -1.17 7.41 -8.66
CA ASN A 154 -2.38 8.21 -8.84
C ASN A 154 -3.38 8.02 -7.70
N ARG A 155 -3.58 6.77 -7.23
CA ARG A 155 -4.45 6.49 -6.10
C ARG A 155 -3.92 7.08 -4.80
N ALA A 156 -2.61 7.10 -4.59
CA ALA A 156 -1.98 7.73 -3.44
C ALA A 156 -2.13 9.25 -3.49
N GLN A 157 -1.92 9.85 -4.67
CA GLN A 157 -2.12 11.28 -4.87
C GLN A 157 -3.54 11.70 -4.52
N LYS A 158 -4.55 10.99 -5.04
CA LYS A 158 -5.95 11.25 -4.70
C LYS A 158 -6.21 11.09 -3.20
N ALA A 159 -5.76 9.97 -2.61
CA ALA A 159 -5.96 9.68 -1.20
C ALA A 159 -5.38 10.77 -0.27
N LEU A 160 -4.23 11.33 -0.63
CA LEU A 160 -3.54 12.34 0.17
C LEU A 160 -4.06 13.76 -0.05
N LYS A 161 -4.48 14.10 -1.28
CA LYS A 161 -4.93 15.46 -1.63
C LYS A 161 -6.42 15.68 -1.43
N ASP A 162 -7.22 14.68 -1.75
CA ASP A 162 -8.67 14.81 -1.87
C ASP A 162 -9.42 14.05 -0.77
N ASP A 163 -8.91 12.88 -0.36
CA ASP A 163 -9.59 12.01 0.62
C ASP A 163 -9.05 12.16 2.06
N GLU A 164 -8.06 13.04 2.28
CA GLU A 164 -7.47 13.36 3.59
C GLU A 164 -6.98 12.14 4.42
N GLU A 165 -6.59 11.02 3.79
CA GLU A 165 -6.33 9.72 4.46
C GLU A 165 -5.21 9.74 5.53
N GLN A 166 -4.43 10.82 5.59
CA GLN A 166 -3.32 11.00 6.54
C GLN A 166 -3.47 12.27 7.40
N PHE A 167 -4.62 12.92 7.37
CA PHE A 167 -4.90 14.16 8.08
C PHE A 167 -6.16 14.00 8.93
N PHE A 168 -6.17 14.63 10.09
CA PHE A 168 -7.35 14.67 10.95
C PHE A 168 -7.58 16.10 11.38
N THR A 169 -8.83 16.53 11.29
CA THR A 169 -9.26 17.77 11.94
C THR A 169 -9.23 17.62 13.46
N GLN A 170 -9.10 18.73 14.19
CA GLN A 170 -9.15 18.69 15.66
C GLN A 170 -10.48 18.12 16.18
N ILE A 171 -11.57 18.32 15.43
CA ILE A 171 -12.90 17.76 15.74
C ILE A 171 -12.87 16.23 15.67
N GLU A 172 -12.26 15.65 14.65
CA GLU A 172 -12.13 14.19 14.51
C GLU A 172 -11.24 13.61 15.60
N LEU A 173 -10.09 14.24 15.87
CA LEU A 173 -9.20 13.83 16.96
C LEU A 173 -9.94 13.81 18.30
N ASN A 174 -10.70 14.86 18.62
CA ASN A 174 -11.47 14.92 19.85
C ASN A 174 -12.55 13.83 19.96
N LYS A 175 -13.09 13.33 18.84
CA LYS A 175 -14.03 12.19 18.85
C LYS A 175 -13.32 10.88 19.20
N MET A 176 -12.09 10.70 18.72
CA MET A 176 -11.29 9.48 18.93
C MET A 176 -10.61 9.45 20.31
N LEU A 177 -10.20 10.61 20.83
CA LEU A 177 -9.45 10.71 22.08
C LEU A 177 -10.32 10.45 23.32
N PRO A 178 -9.75 9.86 24.40
CA PRO A 178 -10.36 9.85 25.73
C PRO A 178 -10.73 11.25 26.20
N LYS A 179 -11.82 11.38 26.98
CA LYS A 179 -12.39 12.69 27.39
C LYS A 179 -11.37 13.68 27.96
N HIS A 180 -10.39 13.20 28.73
CA HIS A 180 -9.39 14.04 29.39
C HIS A 180 -8.26 14.55 28.47
N LEU A 181 -8.16 14.05 27.23
CA LEU A 181 -7.16 14.48 26.23
C LEU A 181 -7.76 15.34 25.12
N ARG A 182 -9.08 15.59 25.15
CA ARG A 182 -9.77 16.41 24.16
C ARG A 182 -9.45 17.89 24.40
N LYS A 183 -9.31 18.64 23.32
CA LYS A 183 -9.09 20.10 23.34
C LYS A 183 -10.37 20.86 23.05
#